data_AF-A0AA37LTM9-F1
#
_entry.id   AF-A0AA37LTM9-F1
#
_cell.length_a   1.000
_cell.length_b   1.000
_cell.length_c   1.000
_cell.angle_alpha   90.00
_cell.angle_beta   90.00
_cell.angle_gamma   90.00
#
_symmetry.space_group_name_H-M   'P 1'
#
loop_
_entity.id
_entity.type
_entity.pdbx_description
1 polymer ?
#
loop_
_entity_poly.entity_id
_entity_poly.type
_entity_poly.pdbx_seq_one_letter_code
_entity_poly.pdbx_strand_id
1 'polypeptide(L)'
;MAKAPAGTSITNWDGSGKNWFKIFHDGPTVTSGGLTWPTAGSSPLPCKTTLNVQIPKCLADGEYFLRVEHVALHSASSPGGAQLYISCAQLRVSSGTGTYKPNLMSFPGAYSRNDPGLVVNIYYPVPTNYKAPGGAPLTC
;
A
#
# COMPACT_ATOMS: atom_id res chain seq x y z
N MET A 1 -2.10 -6.20 -3.94
CA MET A 1 -2.00 -7.22 -5.00
C MET A 1 -3.33 -7.37 -5.68
N ALA A 2 -3.35 -7.91 -6.91
CA ALA A 2 -4.58 -8.23 -7.63
C ALA A 2 -4.38 -9.53 -8.42
N LYS A 3 -5.32 -10.48 -8.32
CA LYS A 3 -5.24 -11.77 -9.04
C LYS A 3 -5.77 -11.60 -10.46
N ALA A 4 -5.06 -12.11 -11.46
CA ALA A 4 -5.58 -12.19 -12.81
C ALA A 4 -6.87 -13.05 -12.85
N PRO A 5 -7.90 -12.63 -13.62
CA PRO A 5 -9.11 -13.44 -13.78
C PRO A 5 -8.81 -14.84 -14.34
N ALA A 6 -9.65 -15.81 -14.00
CA ALA A 6 -9.50 -17.16 -14.53
C ALA A 6 -9.49 -17.16 -16.07
N GLY A 7 -8.55 -17.89 -16.67
CA GLY A 7 -8.38 -17.96 -18.13
C GLY A 7 -7.74 -16.71 -18.76
N THR A 8 -7.33 -15.71 -17.97
CA THR A 8 -6.67 -14.51 -18.47
C THR A 8 -5.20 -14.53 -18.07
N SER A 9 -4.30 -14.35 -19.04
CA SER A 9 -2.87 -14.12 -18.74
C SER A 9 -2.67 -12.71 -18.21
N ILE A 10 -1.82 -12.58 -17.18
CA ILE A 10 -1.50 -11.28 -16.57
C ILE A 10 -0.90 -10.27 -17.55
N THR A 11 -0.26 -10.71 -18.64
CA THR A 11 0.28 -9.80 -19.66
C THR A 11 -0.80 -9.15 -20.53
N ASN A 12 -2.02 -9.71 -20.53
CA ASN A 12 -3.16 -9.23 -21.31
C ASN A 12 -4.24 -8.58 -20.43
N TRP A 13 -3.91 -8.26 -19.17
CA TRP A 13 -4.82 -7.67 -18.21
C TRP A 13 -4.15 -6.47 -17.53
N ASP A 14 -4.91 -5.39 -17.33
CA ASP A 14 -4.40 -4.11 -16.83
C ASP A 14 -4.65 -3.87 -15.34
N GLY A 15 -5.32 -4.81 -14.66
CA GLY A 15 -5.67 -4.65 -13.26
C GLY A 15 -6.87 -3.71 -12.99
N SER A 16 -7.59 -3.26 -14.02
CA SER A 16 -8.76 -2.39 -13.87
C SER A 16 -9.90 -3.10 -13.11
N GLY A 17 -10.82 -2.32 -12.53
CA GLY A 17 -11.96 -2.82 -11.76
C GLY A 17 -11.63 -3.14 -10.29
N LYS A 18 -12.60 -3.72 -9.57
CA LYS A 18 -12.47 -4.07 -8.14
C LYS A 18 -11.70 -5.37 -7.97
N ASN A 19 -10.37 -5.32 -8.14
CA ASN A 19 -9.50 -6.51 -8.12
C ASN A 19 -8.34 -6.42 -7.12
N TRP A 20 -8.14 -5.28 -6.48
CA TRP A 20 -7.01 -5.04 -5.60
C TRP A 20 -7.35 -5.36 -4.15
N PHE A 21 -6.38 -5.90 -3.41
CA PHE A 21 -6.42 -6.03 -1.96
C PHE A 21 -5.05 -5.66 -1.39
N LYS A 22 -5.02 -5.12 -0.18
CA LYS A 22 -3.78 -4.74 0.50
C LYS A 22 -3.17 -5.95 1.19
N ILE A 23 -1.85 -6.10 1.14
CA ILE A 23 -1.12 -7.15 1.89
C ILE A 23 -0.16 -6.58 2.93
N PHE A 24 0.13 -5.29 2.85
CA PHE A 24 1.06 -4.61 3.73
C PHE A 24 0.80 -3.11 3.67
N HIS A 25 1.00 -2.44 4.80
CA HIS A 25 1.43 -1.06 4.85
C HIS A 25 2.27 -0.91 6.11
N ASP A 26 3.23 0.00 6.08
CA ASP A 26 3.81 0.57 7.29
C ASP A 26 3.16 1.93 7.59
N GLY A 27 3.62 2.57 8.64
CA GLY A 27 3.16 3.87 9.10
C GLY A 27 4.18 4.44 10.07
N PRO A 28 4.05 5.71 10.46
CA PRO A 28 4.99 6.32 11.37
C PRO A 28 4.77 5.80 12.78
N THR A 29 5.85 5.73 13.55
CA THR A 29 5.74 5.77 15.01
C THR A 29 5.39 7.20 15.41
N VAL A 30 4.28 7.35 16.12
CA VAL A 30 3.82 8.66 16.61
C VAL A 30 4.38 8.91 17.99
N THR A 31 5.05 10.04 18.18
CA THR A 31 5.58 10.49 19.48
C THR A 31 5.20 11.94 19.73
N SER A 32 5.38 12.42 20.96
CA SER A 32 5.24 13.84 21.27
C SER A 32 6.23 14.73 20.49
N GLY A 33 7.35 14.17 20.02
CA GLY A 33 8.37 14.87 19.25
C GLY A 33 8.17 14.84 17.73
N GLY A 34 7.17 14.13 17.21
CA GLY A 34 6.95 14.02 15.77
C GLY A 34 6.55 12.63 15.29
N LEU A 35 6.44 12.52 13.97
CA LEU A 35 6.23 11.26 13.24
C LEU A 35 7.57 10.71 12.76
N THR A 36 7.94 9.51 13.22
CA THR A 36 9.13 8.80 12.72
C THR A 36 8.70 7.74 11.72
N TRP A 37 9.04 7.94 10.44
CA TRP A 37 8.68 7.03 9.36
C TRP A 37 9.72 5.92 9.22
N PRO A 38 9.32 4.64 9.07
CA PRO A 38 10.26 3.53 8.88
C PRO A 38 10.97 3.57 7.52
N THR A 39 10.54 4.45 6.61
CA THR A 39 11.21 4.72 5.34
C THR A 39 12.30 5.79 5.47
N ALA A 40 12.21 6.64 6.49
CA ALA A 40 13.17 7.70 6.73
C ALA A 40 14.48 7.11 7.28
N GLY A 41 15.61 7.56 6.71
CA GLY A 41 16.90 7.38 7.35
C GLY A 41 17.03 8.36 8.52
N SER A 42 17.69 7.93 9.58
CA SER A 42 18.14 8.81 10.66
C SER A 42 19.62 8.62 10.81
N SER A 43 20.43 9.68 10.66
CA SER A 43 21.88 9.60 10.81
C SER A 43 22.26 8.77 12.06
N PRO A 44 23.08 7.71 11.94
CA PRO A 44 23.91 7.33 10.78
C PRO A 44 23.23 6.37 9.77
N LEU A 45 21.98 5.98 10.00
CA LEU A 45 21.24 5.03 9.16
C LEU A 45 20.73 5.68 7.87
N PRO A 46 21.01 5.09 6.70
CA PRO A 46 20.51 5.59 5.43
C PRO A 46 18.99 5.38 5.30
N CYS A 47 18.37 6.09 4.37
CA CYS A 47 16.98 5.84 3.98
C CYS A 47 16.80 4.39 3.53
N LYS A 48 15.61 3.84 3.77
CA LYS A 48 15.29 2.47 3.37
C LYS A 48 15.22 2.36 1.85
N THR A 49 16.04 1.49 1.27
CA THR A 49 16.08 1.23 -0.18
C THR A 49 15.35 -0.05 -0.57
N THR A 50 15.09 -0.94 0.39
CA THR A 50 14.45 -2.24 0.17
C THR A 50 13.27 -2.43 1.12
N LEU A 51 12.14 -2.91 0.59
CA LEU A 51 10.99 -3.32 1.38
C LEU A 51 10.78 -4.83 1.28
N ASN A 52 10.84 -5.52 2.42
CA ASN A 52 10.55 -6.95 2.50
C ASN A 52 9.10 -7.14 2.92
N VAL A 53 8.31 -7.82 2.09
CA VAL A 53 6.91 -8.18 2.38
C VAL A 53 6.72 -9.66 2.09
N GLN A 54 6.18 -10.39 3.06
CA GLN A 54 5.83 -11.79 2.87
C GLN A 54 4.53 -11.92 2.08
N ILE A 55 4.54 -12.75 1.02
CA ILE A 55 3.32 -13.08 0.28
C ILE A 55 2.43 -13.96 1.17
N PRO A 56 1.16 -13.56 1.43
CA PRO A 56 0.27 -14.30 2.33
C PRO A 56 -0.03 -15.71 1.83
N LYS A 57 0.03 -16.70 2.72
CA LYS A 57 -0.19 -18.11 2.37
C LYS A 57 -1.65 -18.46 2.07
N CYS A 58 -2.60 -17.64 2.53
CA CYS A 58 -4.02 -17.85 2.26
C CYS A 58 -4.47 -17.43 0.86
N LEU A 59 -3.58 -16.86 0.04
CA LEU A 59 -3.89 -16.57 -1.36
C LEU A 59 -4.12 -17.86 -2.16
N ALA A 60 -4.91 -17.75 -3.22
CA ALA A 60 -5.03 -18.83 -4.19
C ALA A 60 -3.82 -18.82 -5.12
N ASP A 61 -3.47 -19.96 -5.70
CA ASP A 61 -2.47 -20.04 -6.74
C ASP A 61 -2.92 -19.26 -8.00
N GLY A 62 -1.96 -18.68 -8.71
CA GLY A 62 -2.20 -17.95 -9.96
C GLY A 62 -1.24 -16.78 -10.21
N GLU A 63 -1.53 -16.02 -11.26
CA GLU A 63 -0.79 -14.82 -11.62
C GLU A 63 -1.36 -13.59 -10.90
N TYR A 64 -0.48 -12.73 -10.40
CA TYR A 64 -0.83 -11.55 -9.61
C TYR A 64 -0.02 -10.33 -10.01
N PHE A 65 -0.69 -9.17 -10.02
CA PHE A 65 0.03 -7.90 -9.91
C PHE A 65 0.38 -7.62 -8.45
N LEU A 66 1.62 -7.23 -8.20
CA LEU A 66 2.08 -6.59 -6.97
C LEU A 66 2.30 -5.10 -7.24
N ARG A 67 1.41 -4.27 -6.71
CA ARG A 67 1.57 -2.81 -6.68
C ARG A 67 2.38 -2.41 -5.46
N VAL A 68 3.48 -1.70 -5.68
CA VAL A 68 4.28 -1.06 -4.64
C VAL A 68 4.00 0.44 -4.68
N GLU A 69 3.83 1.06 -3.52
CA GLU A 69 3.58 2.49 -3.41
C GLU A 69 4.30 3.07 -2.20
N HIS A 70 4.99 4.19 -2.42
CA HIS A 70 5.43 5.09 -1.36
C HIS A 70 4.64 6.40 -1.45
N VAL A 71 4.05 6.84 -0.34
CA VAL A 71 3.27 8.08 -0.26
C VAL A 71 4.11 9.13 0.47
N ALA A 72 4.66 10.10 -0.27
CA ALA A 72 5.38 11.20 0.34
C ALA A 72 4.40 12.31 0.76
N LEU A 73 4.47 12.69 2.04
CA LEU A 73 3.49 13.56 2.70
C LEU A 73 4.01 14.96 3.04
N HIS A 74 5.23 15.29 2.60
CA HIS A 74 5.90 16.56 2.94
C HIS A 74 5.14 17.81 2.45
N SER A 75 4.24 17.66 1.47
CA SER A 75 3.36 18.74 0.99
C SER A 75 1.87 18.42 1.16
N ALA A 76 1.50 17.41 1.96
CA ALA A 76 0.16 16.86 2.03
C ALA A 76 -0.80 17.61 2.96
N SER A 77 -0.49 18.84 3.39
CA SER A 77 -1.38 19.64 4.25
C SER A 77 -2.67 20.09 3.54
N SER A 78 -2.76 19.91 2.23
CA SER A 78 -3.94 20.24 1.42
C SER A 78 -4.24 19.13 0.40
N PRO A 79 -5.51 18.98 -0.02
CA PRO A 79 -5.92 18.04 -1.06
C PRO A 79 -5.08 18.15 -2.34
N GLY A 80 -4.49 17.03 -2.76
CA GLY A 80 -3.59 16.95 -3.93
C GLY A 80 -2.12 17.20 -3.64
N GLY A 81 -1.74 17.45 -2.38
CA GLY A 81 -0.35 17.66 -1.98
C GLY A 81 0.45 16.38 -1.72
N ALA A 82 -0.20 15.24 -1.48
CA ALA A 82 0.47 13.94 -1.35
C ALA A 82 1.02 13.45 -2.69
N GLN A 83 2.23 12.90 -2.68
CA GLN A 83 2.92 12.42 -3.87
C GLN A 83 3.04 10.89 -3.83
N LEU A 84 2.45 10.21 -4.81
CA LEU A 84 2.39 8.75 -4.87
C LEU A 84 3.43 8.23 -5.86
N TYR A 85 4.45 7.53 -5.36
CA TYR A 85 5.46 6.85 -6.17
C TYR A 85 5.07 5.40 -6.32
N ILE A 86 4.66 4.99 -7.53
CA ILE A 86 4.00 3.71 -7.77
C ILE A 86 4.78 2.91 -8.81
N SER A 87 4.86 1.59 -8.59
CA SER A 87 5.23 0.62 -9.63
C SER A 87 4.43 -0.67 -9.46
N CYS A 88 4.39 -1.48 -10.52
CA CYS A 88 3.73 -2.79 -10.51
C CYS A 88 4.70 -3.86 -11.00
N ALA A 89 4.69 -5.02 -10.34
CA ALA A 89 5.39 -6.22 -10.77
C ALA A 89 4.39 -7.34 -11.09
N GLN A 90 4.75 -8.22 -12.02
CA GLN A 90 4.01 -9.45 -12.32
C GLN A 90 4.64 -10.61 -11.57
N LEU A 91 3.84 -11.39 -10.84
CA LEU A 91 4.30 -12.52 -10.04
C LEU A 91 3.39 -13.73 -10.27
N ARG A 92 3.92 -14.94 -10.07
CA ARG A 92 3.12 -16.16 -9.97
C ARG A 92 3.20 -16.70 -8.55
N VAL A 93 2.04 -16.80 -7.89
CA VAL A 93 1.90 -17.37 -6.54
C VAL A 93 1.62 -18.87 -6.68
N SER A 94 2.34 -19.66 -5.90
CA SER A 94 2.16 -21.11 -5.79
C SER A 94 2.15 -21.55 -4.32
N SER A 95 1.56 -22.72 -4.05
CA SER A 95 1.48 -23.31 -2.70
C SER A 95 0.69 -22.44 -1.71
N GLY A 96 -0.30 -21.70 -2.21
CA GLY A 96 -1.28 -21.00 -1.40
C GLY A 96 -2.49 -21.88 -1.06
N THR A 97 -3.15 -21.62 0.06
CA THR A 97 -4.32 -22.41 0.50
C THR A 97 -5.62 -22.00 -0.18
N GLY A 98 -5.68 -20.82 -0.81
CA GLY A 98 -6.88 -20.29 -1.45
C GLY A 98 -8.07 -20.01 -0.52
N THR A 99 -7.83 -19.90 0.79
CA THR A 99 -8.90 -19.71 1.79
C THR A 99 -9.34 -18.25 1.94
N TYR A 100 -8.58 -17.31 1.40
CA TYR A 100 -8.91 -15.89 1.52
C TYR A 100 -10.12 -15.47 0.68
N LYS A 101 -10.99 -14.65 1.29
CA LYS A 101 -12.08 -13.93 0.63
C LYS A 101 -11.83 -12.42 0.72
N PRO A 102 -11.26 -11.78 -0.33
CA PRO A 102 -10.92 -10.36 -0.27
C PRO A 102 -12.11 -9.42 -0.29
N ASN A 103 -11.98 -8.35 0.51
CA ASN A 103 -12.64 -7.08 0.21
C ASN A 103 -11.81 -6.36 -0.86
N LEU A 104 -12.33 -6.36 -2.08
CA LEU A 104 -11.62 -5.83 -3.23
C LEU A 104 -11.87 -4.33 -3.43
N MET A 105 -10.82 -3.62 -3.82
CA MET A 105 -10.82 -2.21 -4.17
C MET A 105 -10.33 -2.01 -5.62
N SER A 106 -10.54 -0.82 -6.16
CA SER A 106 -10.10 -0.46 -7.51
C SER A 106 -9.10 0.68 -7.48
N PHE A 107 -8.21 0.75 -8.45
CA PHE A 107 -7.39 1.93 -8.71
C PHE A 107 -7.66 2.40 -10.15
N PRO A 108 -8.29 3.58 -10.36
CA PRO A 108 -8.79 4.52 -9.34
C PRO A 108 -10.01 4.01 -8.55
N GLY A 109 -10.27 4.58 -7.37
CA GLY A 109 -11.45 4.33 -6.53
C GLY A 109 -11.18 3.99 -5.07
N ALA A 110 -10.03 3.38 -4.75
CA ALA A 110 -9.67 3.01 -3.38
C ALA A 110 -9.28 4.20 -2.50
N TYR A 111 -8.81 5.28 -3.11
CA TYR A 111 -8.41 6.52 -2.43
C TYR A 111 -9.40 7.64 -2.75
N SER A 112 -9.73 8.41 -1.74
CA SER A 112 -10.43 9.69 -1.86
C SER A 112 -9.45 10.85 -1.79
N ARG A 113 -9.76 11.94 -2.49
CA ARG A 113 -8.98 13.18 -2.47
C ARG A 113 -8.83 13.77 -1.06
N ASN A 114 -9.75 13.42 -0.16
CA ASN A 114 -9.82 13.92 1.21
C ASN A 114 -9.51 12.83 2.25
N ASP A 115 -8.91 11.70 1.85
CA ASP A 115 -8.53 10.68 2.82
C ASP A 115 -7.58 11.27 3.87
N PRO A 116 -7.78 10.99 5.18
CA PRO A 116 -6.98 11.58 6.25
C PRO A 116 -5.51 11.15 6.22
N GLY A 117 -5.19 10.05 5.52
CA GLY A 117 -3.80 9.64 5.26
C GLY A 117 -3.16 10.32 4.05
N LEU A 118 -3.94 11.03 3.23
CA LEU A 118 -3.49 11.76 2.03
C LEU A 118 -3.60 13.28 2.20
N VAL A 119 -4.37 13.74 3.19
CA VAL A 119 -4.47 15.14 3.60
C VAL A 119 -4.12 15.23 5.08
N VAL A 120 -2.84 15.48 5.37
CA VAL A 120 -2.28 15.51 6.72
C VAL A 120 -1.13 16.51 6.77
N ASN A 121 -1.13 17.36 7.79
CA ASN A 121 0.03 18.18 8.12
C ASN A 121 0.94 17.40 9.08
N ILE A 122 2.07 16.89 8.57
CA ILE A 122 3.00 16.07 9.35
C ILE A 122 3.94 16.90 10.25
N TYR A 123 3.86 18.23 10.21
CA TYR A 123 4.77 19.14 10.91
C TYR A 123 4.18 19.74 12.18
N TYR A 124 3.08 20.51 12.07
CA TYR A 124 2.49 21.21 13.20
C TYR A 124 1.00 21.52 13.00
N PRO A 125 0.13 21.30 14.00
CA PRO A 125 0.42 20.55 15.23
C PRO A 125 0.81 19.10 14.90
N VAL A 126 1.73 18.52 15.68
CA VAL A 126 2.19 17.14 15.43
C VAL A 126 0.99 16.19 15.51
N PRO A 127 0.72 15.39 14.45
CA PRO A 127 -0.38 14.44 14.49
C PRO A 127 -0.19 13.41 15.60
N THR A 128 -1.25 13.12 16.36
CA THR A 128 -1.26 12.08 17.40
C THR A 128 -1.67 10.71 16.86
N ASN A 129 -2.06 10.64 15.59
CA ASN A 129 -2.35 9.40 14.89
C ASN A 129 -2.03 9.57 13.38
N TYR A 130 -1.92 8.44 12.69
CA TYR A 130 -1.88 8.39 11.24
C TYR A 130 -2.67 7.17 10.76
N LYS A 131 -3.57 7.39 9.79
CA LYS A 131 -4.35 6.33 9.16
C LYS A 131 -3.93 6.18 7.71
N ALA A 132 -3.23 5.09 7.40
CA ALA A 132 -2.86 4.78 6.02
C ALA A 132 -4.11 4.67 5.11
N PRO A 133 -4.08 5.22 3.88
CA PRO A 133 -5.21 5.18 2.97
C PRO A 133 -5.44 3.76 2.42
N GLY A 134 -6.64 3.43 1.95
CA GLY A 134 -6.93 2.12 1.34
C GLY A 134 -7.10 0.94 2.31
N GLY A 135 -7.50 1.20 3.55
CA GLY A 135 -7.89 0.16 4.52
C GLY A 135 -6.76 -0.69 5.08
N ALA A 136 -7.13 -1.72 5.84
CA ALA A 136 -6.19 -2.63 6.49
C ALA A 136 -5.60 -3.66 5.50
N PRO A 137 -4.39 -4.19 5.76
CA PRO A 137 -3.88 -5.37 5.07
C PRO A 137 -4.81 -6.57 5.28
N LEU A 138 -4.83 -7.45 4.29
CA LEU A 138 -5.30 -8.82 4.43
C LEU A 138 -4.65 -9.48 5.65
N THR A 139 -5.47 -10.25 6.38
CA THR A 139 -5.03 -11.19 7.41
C THR A 139 -5.48 -12.59 7.00
N CYS A 140 -4.53 -13.52 6.95
CA CYS A 140 -4.79 -14.94 7.06
C CYS A 140 -4.90 -15.26 8.56
#